data_AF-A0A1W0A9R4-F1
#
_entry.id   AF-A0A1W0A9R4-F1
#
_cell.length_a   1.000
_cell.length_b   1.000
_cell.length_c   1.000
_cell.angle_alpha   90.00
_cell.angle_beta   90.00
_cell.angle_gamma   90.00
#
_symmetry.space_group_name_H-M   'P 1'
#
loop_
_entity.id
_entity.type
_entity.pdbx_description
1 polymer ?
#
loop_
_entity_poly.entity_id
_entity_poly.type
_entity_poly.pdbx_seq_one_letter_code
_entity_poly.pdbx_strand_id
1 'polypeptide(L)'
;MEREEWELVVKQDKKEEQEMNEQEEEIPIRVRVGEQLYAHAFTKNDSVQEFVDRVFPMLKEDGKRVRMIYKGGLLEFTKLMMQYNFEPDDVIHAIITDIVPETTQSSTSSPSNEMLFGMPLRAADALLLFTGIILLALWFVYGNYPQSFNAVSFLMLLSLSGFHAYCVYCAFILSNLGR
;
A
#
# COMPACT_ATOMS: atom_id res chain seq x y z
N MET A 1 -61.70 -22.34 -18.13
CA MET A 1 -61.40 -21.31 -17.12
C MET A 1 -60.38 -21.81 -16.10
N GLU A 2 -60.34 -23.09 -15.73
CA GLU A 2 -59.34 -23.63 -14.78
C GLU A 2 -57.91 -23.75 -15.34
N ARG A 3 -57.68 -23.91 -16.66
CA ARG A 3 -56.32 -24.07 -17.21
C ARG A 3 -55.44 -22.82 -17.13
N GLU A 4 -56.03 -21.62 -17.05
CA GLU A 4 -55.28 -20.37 -16.99
C GLU A 4 -54.75 -20.07 -15.58
N GLU A 5 -55.43 -20.58 -14.54
CA GLU A 5 -55.00 -20.46 -13.14
C GLU A 5 -53.76 -21.31 -12.85
N TRP A 6 -53.69 -22.54 -13.38
CA TRP A 6 -52.52 -23.41 -13.19
C TRP A 6 -51.25 -22.88 -13.88
N GLU A 7 -51.37 -22.17 -15.00
CA GLU A 7 -50.21 -21.56 -15.65
C GLU A 7 -49.65 -20.34 -14.91
N LEU A 8 -50.49 -19.62 -14.16
CA LEU A 8 -50.07 -18.46 -13.38
C LEU A 8 -49.31 -18.89 -12.12
N VAL A 9 -49.77 -19.96 -11.43
CA VAL A 9 -49.08 -20.51 -10.25
C VAL A 9 -47.70 -21.07 -10.62
N VAL A 10 -47.60 -21.83 -11.72
CA VAL A 10 -46.30 -22.38 -12.16
C VAL A 10 -45.34 -21.30 -12.67
N LYS A 11 -45.87 -20.19 -13.21
CA LYS A 11 -45.05 -19.01 -13.57
C LYS A 11 -44.63 -18.21 -12.35
N GLN A 12 -45.43 -18.13 -11.29
CA GLN A 12 -45.04 -17.50 -10.02
C GLN A 12 -43.98 -18.33 -9.29
N ASP A 13 -44.16 -19.64 -9.16
CA ASP A 13 -43.17 -20.52 -8.51
C ASP A 13 -41.82 -20.49 -9.24
N LYS A 14 -41.82 -20.45 -10.58
CA LYS A 14 -40.59 -20.31 -11.37
C LYS A 14 -39.94 -18.93 -11.27
N LYS A 15 -40.72 -17.88 -10.99
CA LYS A 15 -40.19 -16.52 -10.84
C LYS A 15 -39.61 -16.31 -9.44
N GLU A 16 -40.22 -16.92 -8.42
CA GLU A 16 -39.69 -16.95 -7.06
C GLU A 16 -38.45 -17.87 -6.95
N GLU A 17 -38.40 -19.01 -7.65
CA GLU A 17 -37.18 -19.82 -7.74
C GLU A 17 -36.06 -19.15 -8.57
N GLN A 18 -36.39 -18.28 -9.53
CA GLN A 18 -35.39 -17.50 -10.28
C GLN A 18 -34.86 -16.28 -9.51
N GLU A 19 -35.64 -15.68 -8.62
CA GLU A 19 -35.18 -14.59 -7.74
C GLU A 19 -34.38 -15.12 -6.53
N MET A 20 -34.54 -16.39 -6.15
CA MET A 20 -33.84 -17.00 -5.02
C MET A 20 -32.50 -17.68 -5.38
N ASN A 21 -32.10 -17.66 -6.65
CA ASN A 21 -30.86 -18.28 -7.15
C ASN A 21 -29.85 -17.31 -7.79
N GLU A 22 -29.95 -16.01 -7.51
CA GLU A 22 -28.77 -15.14 -7.52
C GLU A 22 -27.95 -15.43 -6.26
N GLN A 23 -27.43 -16.66 -6.16
CA GLN A 23 -26.36 -16.95 -5.22
C GLN A 23 -25.19 -16.05 -5.61
N GLU A 24 -24.96 -15.00 -4.84
CA GLU A 24 -23.82 -14.11 -5.03
C GLU A 24 -22.56 -14.98 -5.15
N GLU A 25 -21.93 -14.98 -6.33
CA GLU A 25 -20.74 -15.80 -6.57
C GLU A 25 -19.67 -15.45 -5.54
N GLU A 26 -19.45 -16.35 -4.59
CA GLU A 26 -18.40 -16.25 -3.59
C GLU A 26 -17.05 -16.53 -4.24
N ILE A 27 -16.12 -15.57 -4.14
CA ILE A 27 -14.77 -15.69 -4.69
C ILE A 27 -13.85 -16.21 -3.58
N PRO A 28 -13.23 -17.39 -3.74
CA PRO A 28 -12.32 -17.94 -2.73
C PRO A 28 -11.00 -17.18 -2.72
N ILE A 29 -10.52 -16.83 -1.52
CA ILE A 29 -9.26 -16.14 -1.27
C ILE A 29 -8.56 -16.74 -0.05
N ARG A 30 -7.26 -16.45 0.06
CA ARG A 30 -6.43 -16.88 1.19
C ARG A 30 -5.91 -15.67 1.94
N VAL A 31 -6.24 -15.56 3.21
CA VAL A 31 -5.77 -14.48 4.07
C VAL A 31 -4.58 -14.96 4.88
N ARG A 32 -3.43 -14.31 4.70
CA ARG A 32 -2.20 -14.59 5.44
C ARG A 32 -2.08 -13.67 6.63
N VAL A 33 -2.01 -14.23 7.83
CA VAL A 33 -1.77 -13.51 9.09
C VAL A 33 -0.45 -14.02 9.68
N GLY A 34 0.60 -13.21 9.58
CA GLY A 34 1.95 -13.63 9.96
C GLY A 34 2.42 -14.86 9.16
N GLU A 35 2.57 -15.99 9.84
CA GLU A 35 2.96 -17.28 9.23
C GLU A 35 1.77 -18.17 8.87
N GLN A 36 0.56 -17.84 9.33
CA GLN A 36 -0.64 -18.65 9.12
C GLN A 36 -1.41 -18.20 7.88
N LEU A 37 -2.05 -19.15 7.19
CA LEU A 37 -2.84 -18.92 6.00
C LEU A 37 -4.24 -19.52 6.20
N TYR A 38 -5.27 -18.69 6.06
CA TYR A 38 -6.66 -19.08 6.24
C TYR A 38 -7.43 -18.93 4.93
N ALA A 39 -8.25 -19.92 4.60
CA ALA A 39 -9.13 -19.86 3.44
C ALA A 39 -10.42 -19.11 3.82
N HIS A 40 -10.78 -18.11 3.03
CA HIS A 40 -12.01 -17.33 3.17
C HIS A 40 -12.65 -17.13 1.80
N ALA A 41 -13.89 -16.67 1.79
CA ALA A 41 -14.54 -16.23 0.57
C ALA A 41 -15.25 -14.89 0.82
N PHE A 42 -15.39 -14.11 -0.23
CA PHE A 42 -16.10 -12.83 -0.20
C PHE A 42 -17.04 -12.74 -1.40
N THR A 43 -18.11 -11.96 -1.26
CA THR A 43 -19.04 -11.70 -2.36
C THR A 43 -18.64 -10.44 -3.12
N LYS A 44 -19.05 -10.33 -4.38
CA LYS A 44 -18.69 -9.19 -5.23
C LYS A 44 -19.09 -7.83 -4.65
N ASN A 45 -20.15 -7.82 -3.85
CA ASN A 45 -20.72 -6.63 -3.24
C ASN A 45 -20.16 -6.34 -1.84
N ASP A 46 -19.34 -7.23 -1.27
CA ASP A 46 -18.72 -7.00 0.03
C ASP A 46 -17.75 -5.82 -0.03
N SER A 47 -17.89 -4.89 0.92
CA SER A 47 -16.84 -3.94 1.22
C SER A 47 -15.66 -4.63 1.92
N VAL A 48 -14.46 -4.04 1.79
CA VAL A 48 -13.28 -4.52 2.52
C VAL A 48 -13.53 -4.50 4.04
N GLN A 49 -14.28 -3.52 4.55
CA GLN A 49 -14.64 -3.46 5.97
C GLN A 49 -15.56 -4.60 6.41
N GLU A 50 -16.62 -4.90 5.65
CA GLU A 50 -17.54 -6.00 5.98
C GLU A 50 -16.82 -7.35 5.94
N PHE A 51 -15.93 -7.54 4.97
CA PHE A 51 -15.08 -8.73 4.91
C PHE A 51 -14.19 -8.86 6.15
N VAL A 52 -13.53 -7.78 6.56
CA VAL A 52 -12.69 -7.78 7.77
C VAL A 52 -13.49 -8.06 9.03
N ASP A 53 -14.65 -7.43 9.18
CA ASP A 53 -15.52 -7.64 10.34
C ASP A 53 -16.03 -9.11 10.41
N ARG A 54 -16.25 -9.75 9.26
CA ARG A 54 -16.63 -11.18 9.17
C ARG A 54 -15.48 -12.12 9.50
N VAL A 55 -14.28 -11.85 8.98
CA VAL A 55 -13.10 -12.72 9.15
C VAL A 55 -12.45 -12.56 10.53
N PHE A 56 -12.49 -11.35 11.08
CA PHE A 56 -11.79 -11.00 12.32
C PHE A 56 -12.71 -10.38 13.39
N PRO A 57 -13.82 -11.04 13.77
CA PRO A 57 -14.81 -10.46 14.69
C PRO A 57 -14.21 -10.11 16.07
N MET A 58 -13.31 -10.98 16.57
CA MET A 58 -12.67 -10.81 17.88
C MET A 58 -11.65 -9.67 17.93
N LEU A 59 -11.08 -9.26 16.79
CA LEU A 59 -10.06 -8.20 16.77
C LEU A 59 -10.67 -6.82 17.01
N LYS A 60 -11.95 -6.64 16.65
CA LYS A 60 -12.68 -5.40 16.89
C LYS A 60 -12.98 -5.21 18.38
N GLU A 61 -13.34 -6.29 19.07
CA GLU A 61 -13.58 -6.28 20.52
C GLU A 61 -12.30 -6.01 21.31
N ASP A 62 -11.17 -6.55 20.85
CA ASP A 62 -9.84 -6.33 21.44
C ASP A 62 -9.26 -4.93 21.18
N GLY A 63 -9.96 -4.08 20.42
CA GLY A 63 -9.42 -2.78 20.02
C GLY A 63 -8.13 -2.94 19.23
N LYS A 64 -8.12 -3.85 18.25
CA LYS A 64 -7.01 -4.01 17.29
C LYS A 64 -7.43 -3.49 15.93
N ARG A 65 -6.49 -2.89 15.20
CA ARG A 65 -6.67 -2.47 13.81
C ARG A 65 -6.06 -3.50 12.88
N VAL A 66 -6.86 -3.97 11.93
CA VAL A 66 -6.42 -4.82 10.83
C VAL A 66 -6.00 -3.92 9.65
N ARG A 67 -5.00 -4.32 8.89
CA ARG A 67 -4.62 -3.69 7.62
C ARG A 67 -4.46 -4.79 6.59
N MET A 68 -5.19 -4.71 5.49
CA MET A 68 -5.12 -5.69 4.41
C MET A 68 -4.27 -5.17 3.27
N ILE A 69 -3.35 -5.99 2.77
CA ILE A 69 -2.39 -5.66 1.72
C ILE A 69 -2.50 -6.70 0.63
N TYR A 70 -2.71 -6.24 -0.61
CA TYR A 70 -2.81 -7.08 -1.79
C TYR A 70 -1.97 -6.47 -2.92
N LYS A 71 -1.16 -7.30 -3.61
CA LYS A 71 -0.23 -6.87 -4.68
C LYS A 71 0.65 -5.65 -4.29
N GLY A 72 1.03 -5.56 -3.01
CA GLY A 72 1.84 -4.46 -2.47
C GLY A 72 1.07 -3.16 -2.17
N GLY A 73 -0.24 -3.11 -2.44
CA GLY A 73 -1.12 -1.98 -2.12
C GLY A 73 -1.95 -2.25 -0.86
N LEU A 74 -2.20 -1.20 -0.08
CA LEU A 74 -3.13 -1.24 1.06
C LEU A 74 -4.57 -1.18 0.55
N LEU A 75 -5.42 -2.11 1.02
CA LEU A 75 -6.85 -2.07 0.72
C LEU A 75 -7.53 -0.99 1.57
N GLU A 76 -8.41 -0.22 0.94
CA GLU A 76 -9.21 0.81 1.59
C GLU A 76 -10.52 0.20 2.09
N PHE A 77 -10.83 0.42 3.37
CA PHE A 77 -12.01 -0.14 4.02
C PHE A 77 -13.35 0.24 3.38
N THR A 78 -13.43 1.43 2.79
CA THR A 78 -14.64 1.96 2.15
C THR A 78 -14.85 1.45 0.73
N LYS A 79 -13.86 0.77 0.14
CA LYS A 79 -13.94 0.23 -1.21
C LYS A 79 -14.51 -1.17 -1.22
N LEU A 80 -15.13 -1.53 -2.34
CA LEU A 80 -15.62 -2.88 -2.61
C LEU A 80 -14.46 -3.80 -2.96
N MET A 81 -14.55 -5.07 -2.55
CA MET A 81 -13.54 -6.08 -2.86
C MET A 81 -13.32 -6.23 -4.37
N MET A 82 -14.39 -6.14 -5.18
CA MET A 82 -14.32 -6.24 -6.65
C MET A 82 -13.44 -5.18 -7.32
N GLN A 83 -13.25 -4.01 -6.70
CA GLN A 83 -12.42 -2.94 -7.30
C GLN A 83 -10.95 -3.32 -7.40
N TYR A 84 -10.52 -4.33 -6.65
CA TYR A 84 -9.13 -4.78 -6.60
C TYR A 84 -8.82 -5.93 -7.56
N ASN A 85 -9.81 -6.39 -8.36
CA ASN A 85 -9.66 -7.46 -9.36
C ASN A 85 -8.97 -8.71 -8.78
N PHE A 86 -9.53 -9.24 -7.69
CA PHE A 86 -9.06 -10.50 -7.12
C PHE A 86 -9.33 -11.67 -8.07
N GLU A 87 -8.36 -12.55 -8.20
CA GLU A 87 -8.51 -13.85 -8.83
C GLU A 87 -8.80 -14.92 -7.77
N PRO A 88 -9.46 -16.03 -8.13
CA PRO A 88 -9.63 -17.16 -7.22
C PRO A 88 -8.29 -17.64 -6.64
N ASP A 89 -8.27 -17.97 -5.36
CA ASP A 89 -7.09 -18.39 -4.58
C ASP A 89 -6.00 -17.32 -4.36
N ASP A 90 -6.30 -16.05 -4.66
CA ASP A 90 -5.38 -14.96 -4.36
C ASP A 90 -5.04 -14.85 -2.88
N VAL A 91 -3.82 -14.39 -2.60
CA VAL A 91 -3.32 -14.22 -1.23
C VAL A 91 -3.39 -12.75 -0.82
N ILE A 92 -4.12 -12.48 0.26
CA ILE A 92 -4.17 -11.17 0.90
C ILE A 92 -3.40 -11.22 2.21
N HIS A 93 -2.48 -10.28 2.43
CA HIS A 93 -1.73 -10.16 3.68
C HIS A 93 -2.52 -9.31 4.67
N ALA A 94 -2.83 -9.85 5.84
CA ALA A 94 -3.45 -9.12 6.94
C ALA A 94 -2.41 -8.86 8.04
N ILE A 95 -2.25 -7.59 8.40
CA ILE A 95 -1.41 -7.14 9.51
C ILE A 95 -2.34 -6.66 10.62
N ILE A 96 -2.21 -7.27 11.79
CA ILE A 96 -2.98 -6.92 12.98
C ILE A 96 -2.08 -6.07 13.88
N THR A 97 -2.56 -4.90 14.28
CA THR A 97 -1.83 -3.96 15.15
C THR A 97 -2.72 -3.57 16.32
N ASP A 98 -2.15 -3.43 17.51
CA ASP A 98 -2.88 -2.92 18.67
C ASP A 98 -3.21 -1.43 18.47
N ILE A 99 -4.40 -0.98 18.93
CA ILE A 99 -4.73 0.45 18.94
C ILE A 99 -3.87 1.13 20.01
N VAL A 100 -2.69 1.59 19.60
CA VAL A 100 -2.02 2.70 20.28
C VAL A 100 -2.79 3.96 19.89
N PRO A 101 -3.23 4.81 20.84
CA PRO A 101 -4.00 6.00 20.53
C PRO A 101 -3.33 6.82 19.43
N GLU A 102 -4.11 7.07 18.38
CA GLU A 102 -3.73 7.70 17.12
C GLU A 102 -3.26 9.15 17.36
N THR A 103 -1.96 9.37 17.53
CA THR A 103 -1.35 10.61 17.01
C THR A 103 -1.34 10.49 15.50
N THR A 104 -2.29 11.17 14.87
CA THR A 104 -2.41 11.58 13.47
C THR A 104 -1.34 11.03 12.51
N GLN A 105 -1.74 10.01 11.75
CA GLN A 105 -1.32 9.62 10.39
C GLN A 105 -0.06 10.25 9.78
N SER A 106 0.91 9.42 9.39
CA SER A 106 0.99 8.97 7.99
C SER A 106 2.00 7.82 7.84
N SER A 107 1.56 6.84 7.07
CA SER A 107 2.34 5.85 6.31
C SER A 107 3.86 6.02 6.31
N THR A 108 4.58 5.01 6.76
CA THR A 108 5.38 4.07 5.94
C THR A 108 6.33 3.37 6.90
N SER A 109 6.43 2.05 6.81
CA SER A 109 7.55 1.30 7.36
C SER A 109 8.87 1.90 6.85
N SER A 110 9.54 2.69 7.69
CA SER A 110 10.91 3.16 7.52
C SER A 110 11.50 3.33 8.91
N PRO A 111 12.74 2.87 9.14
CA PRO A 111 13.35 2.87 10.46
C PRO A 111 13.44 4.32 10.95
N SER A 112 12.96 4.57 12.16
CA SER A 112 13.29 5.75 12.97
C SER A 112 13.59 7.02 12.17
N ASN A 113 12.56 7.74 11.72
CA ASN A 113 12.69 9.16 11.41
C ASN A 113 13.05 9.87 12.72
N GLU A 114 14.34 9.93 13.02
CA GLU A 114 14.86 10.86 14.01
C GLU A 114 14.45 12.27 13.56
N MET A 115 13.56 12.89 14.33
CA MET A 115 13.19 14.29 14.19
C MET A 115 14.43 15.16 14.44
N LEU A 116 15.29 15.31 13.43
CA LEU A 116 16.30 16.35 13.46
C LEU A 116 15.63 17.65 12.94
N PHE A 117 15.39 18.60 13.85
CA PHE A 117 14.87 19.95 13.57
C PHE A 117 13.40 20.09 13.11
N GLY A 118 12.48 19.25 13.57
CA GLY A 118 11.02 19.53 13.52
C GLY A 118 10.40 19.62 12.12
N MET A 119 11.16 19.31 11.06
CA MET A 119 10.66 19.12 9.71
C MET A 119 10.69 17.62 9.38
N PRO A 120 9.62 17.04 8.82
CA PRO A 120 9.62 15.64 8.38
C PRO A 120 10.48 15.50 7.12
N LEU A 121 11.80 15.59 7.26
CA LEU A 121 12.76 15.26 6.22
C LEU A 121 12.82 13.75 6.12
N ARG A 122 12.52 13.20 4.95
CA ARG A 122 12.78 11.77 4.69
C ARG A 122 14.29 11.59 4.84
N ALA A 123 14.73 10.49 5.45
CA ALA A 123 16.16 10.18 5.60
C ALA A 123 16.91 10.24 4.24
N ALA A 124 16.25 9.89 3.15
CA ALA A 124 16.76 10.02 1.80
C ALA A 124 17.09 11.48 1.42
N ASP A 125 16.21 12.43 1.73
CA ASP A 125 16.40 13.85 1.44
C ASP A 125 17.53 14.44 2.30
N ALA A 126 17.62 14.02 3.56
CA ALA A 126 18.70 14.41 4.47
C ALA A 126 20.07 13.90 3.98
N LEU A 127 20.15 12.64 3.54
CA LEU A 127 21.35 12.06 2.94
C LEU A 127 21.74 12.79 1.65
N LEU A 128 20.77 13.13 0.80
CA LEU A 128 21.00 13.85 -0.44
C LEU A 128 21.57 15.26 -0.18
N LEU A 129 21.05 15.94 0.83
CA LEU A 129 21.56 17.25 1.27
C LEU A 129 22.98 17.13 1.84
N PHE A 130 23.20 16.16 2.74
CA PHE A 130 24.50 15.95 3.37
C PHE A 130 25.60 15.58 2.35
N THR A 131 25.29 14.71 1.40
CA THR A 131 26.21 14.37 0.30
C THR A 131 26.50 15.57 -0.60
N GLY A 132 25.53 16.45 -0.82
CA GLY A 132 25.72 17.72 -1.52
C GLY A 132 26.70 18.65 -0.80
N ILE A 133 26.59 18.76 0.54
CA ILE A 133 27.54 19.54 1.36
C ILE A 133 28.96 18.97 1.26
N ILE A 134 29.11 17.65 1.35
CA ILE A 134 30.43 16.99 1.20
C ILE A 134 31.04 17.27 -0.16
N LEU A 135 30.25 17.15 -1.24
CA LEU A 135 30.71 17.45 -2.60
C LEU A 135 31.17 18.91 -2.74
N LEU A 136 30.40 19.84 -2.19
CA LEU A 136 30.74 21.26 -2.21
C LEU A 136 32.04 21.53 -1.43
N ALA A 137 32.22 20.89 -0.28
CA ALA A 137 33.45 20.98 0.50
C ALA A 137 34.65 20.40 -0.28
N LEU A 138 34.49 19.27 -0.97
CA LEU A 138 35.55 18.68 -1.80
C LEU A 138 35.94 19.60 -2.97
N TRP A 139 34.97 20.22 -3.63
CA TRP A 139 35.24 21.23 -4.66
C TRP A 139 35.95 22.46 -4.10
N PHE A 140 35.56 22.92 -2.91
CA PHE A 140 36.22 24.02 -2.23
C PHE A 140 37.69 23.69 -1.90
N VAL A 141 37.96 22.49 -1.37
CA VAL A 141 39.33 22.05 -1.08
C VAL A 141 40.13 21.89 -2.38
N TYR A 142 39.55 21.34 -3.44
CA TYR A 142 40.20 21.25 -4.76
C TYR A 142 40.61 22.63 -5.30
N GLY A 143 39.73 23.63 -5.18
CA GLY A 143 40.02 24.99 -5.64
C GLY A 143 41.16 25.66 -4.86
N ASN A 144 41.28 25.39 -3.56
CA ASN A 144 42.32 25.97 -2.71
C ASN A 144 43.64 25.17 -2.74
N TYR A 145 43.58 23.86 -2.99
CA TYR A 145 44.75 22.96 -2.96
C TYR A 145 44.77 22.04 -4.19
N PRO A 146 44.93 22.59 -5.40
CA PRO A 146 44.90 21.78 -6.64
C PRO A 146 46.03 20.74 -6.69
N GLN A 147 47.18 21.06 -6.09
CA GLN A 147 48.35 20.18 -6.01
C GLN A 147 48.13 18.88 -5.21
N SER A 148 47.12 18.84 -4.35
CA SER A 148 46.79 17.64 -3.55
C SER A 148 45.95 16.62 -4.34
N PHE A 149 45.47 16.98 -5.53
CA PHE A 149 44.57 16.15 -6.33
C PHE A 149 45.22 15.69 -7.63
N ASN A 150 45.10 14.41 -7.92
CA ASN A 150 45.52 13.83 -9.19
C ASN A 150 44.36 13.89 -10.22
N ALA A 151 44.66 13.74 -11.51
CA ALA A 151 43.67 13.79 -12.58
C ALA A 151 42.53 12.78 -12.39
N VAL A 152 42.85 11.60 -11.85
CA VAL A 152 41.86 10.57 -11.50
C VAL A 152 40.89 11.06 -10.43
N SER A 153 41.38 11.73 -9.39
CA SER A 153 40.55 12.28 -8.32
C SER A 153 39.62 13.37 -8.84
N PHE A 154 40.10 14.21 -9.77
CA PHE A 154 39.28 15.21 -10.44
C PHE A 154 38.15 14.56 -11.26
N LEU A 155 38.45 13.55 -12.07
CA LEU A 155 37.44 12.80 -12.84
C LEU A 155 36.41 12.12 -11.93
N MET A 156 36.85 11.53 -10.82
CA MET A 156 35.95 10.94 -9.84
C MET A 156 35.05 11.98 -9.18
N LEU A 157 35.59 13.13 -8.79
CA LEU A 157 34.81 14.23 -8.21
C LEU A 157 33.77 14.77 -9.21
N LEU A 158 34.16 14.91 -10.48
CA LEU A 158 33.26 15.33 -11.55
C LEU A 158 32.14 14.30 -11.78
N SER A 159 32.48 13.02 -11.87
CA SER A 159 31.51 11.92 -12.04
C SER A 159 30.53 11.85 -10.87
N LEU A 160 31.04 11.93 -9.63
CA LEU A 160 30.21 11.92 -8.42
C LEU A 160 29.29 13.15 -8.34
N SER A 161 29.76 14.32 -8.81
CA SER A 161 28.94 15.53 -8.90
C SER A 161 27.81 15.37 -9.92
N GLY A 162 28.10 14.79 -11.09
CA GLY A 162 27.09 14.50 -12.11
C GLY A 162 26.06 13.47 -11.63
N PHE A 163 26.51 12.41 -10.96
CA PHE A 163 25.64 11.41 -10.35
C PHE A 163 24.74 12.02 -9.26
N HIS A 164 25.30 12.87 -8.39
CA HIS A 164 24.52 13.57 -7.36
C HIS A 164 23.45 14.48 -7.96
N ALA A 165 23.79 15.26 -8.99
CA ALA A 165 22.83 16.08 -9.71
C ALA A 165 21.72 15.24 -10.36
N TYR A 166 22.05 14.07 -10.91
CA TYR A 166 21.07 13.12 -11.43
C TYR A 166 20.13 12.60 -10.33
N CYS A 167 20.66 12.23 -9.16
CA CYS A 167 19.85 11.82 -8.02
C CYS A 167 18.91 12.93 -7.54
N VAL A 168 19.39 14.17 -7.46
CA VAL A 168 18.57 15.36 -7.12
C VAL A 168 17.46 15.54 -8.15
N TYR A 169 17.78 15.42 -9.44
CA TYR A 169 16.79 15.52 -10.51
C TYR A 169 15.71 14.43 -10.40
N CYS A 170 16.10 13.17 -10.17
CA CYS A 170 15.13 12.09 -9.95
C CYS A 170 14.23 12.34 -8.73
N ALA A 171 14.80 12.80 -7.61
CA ALA A 171 14.03 13.14 -6.41
C ALA A 171 13.05 14.30 -6.68
N PHE A 172 13.47 15.30 -7.45
CA PHE A 172 12.61 16.40 -7.87
C PHE A 172 11.46 15.93 -8.79
N ILE A 173 11.75 15.08 -9.76
CA ILE A 173 10.72 14.54 -10.66
C ILE A 173 9.71 13.69 -9.88
N LEU A 174 10.18 12.79 -9.00
CA LEU A 174 9.30 11.94 -8.19
C LEU A 174 8.42 12.75 -7.23
N SER A 175 8.94 13.83 -6.66
CA SER A 175 8.16 14.69 -5.77
C SER A 175 7.09 15.50 -6.51
N ASN A 176 7.29 15.82 -7.79
CA ASN A 176 6.29 16.49 -8.63
C ASN A 176 5.27 15.54 -9.24
N LEU A 177 5.62 14.29 -9.55
CA LEU A 177 4.66 13.28 -10.06
C LEU A 177 3.74 12.70 -8.97
N GLY A 178 4.16 12.73 -7.71
CA GLY A 178 3.37 12.23 -6.58
C GLY A 178 2.30 13.20 -6.04
N ARG A 179 2.10 14.35 -6.70
CA ARG A 179 1.07 15.36 -6.39
C ARG A 179 0.04 15.40 -7.50
#